data_AF-A0A7K4G1Z2-F1
#
_entry.id   AF-A0A7K4G1Z2-F1
#
_cell.length_a   1.000
_cell.length_b   1.000
_cell.length_c   1.000
_cell.angle_alpha   90.00
_cell.angle_beta   90.00
_cell.angle_gamma   90.00
#
_symmetry.space_group_name_H-M   'P 1'
#
loop_
_entity.id
_entity.type
_entity.pdbx_description
1 polymer ?
#
loop_
_entity_poly.entity_id
_entity_poly.type
_entity_poly.pdbx_seq_one_letter_code
_entity_poly.pdbx_strand_id
1 'polypeptide(L)'
;MSIEEIVASLKSKRLEKTRVKDKAPFREQDNWKAKALAYKELLEKYSEFIELHEEKTIPELKALVTPKHEAVASLRTDLFEQLSVEYLEGDSFEKFVSLASDFVQSLPAIGSELSFSFWLAPEQSLKVKAGDSMDKALLLCSLLLSAEIPAKIRIVELNNGLRQPIVLASLGDRVVLCDCSGKKKPSFGLNDESVVGTYSFEGTNAVKSLYEYNDSFYKDFE
;
A
#
# COMPACT_ATOMS: atom_id res chain seq x y z
N MET A 1 9.06 58.72 -53.15
CA MET A 1 8.69 57.42 -52.56
C MET A 1 7.27 57.13 -52.99
N SER A 2 7.06 56.10 -53.82
CA SER A 2 5.74 55.81 -54.40
C SER A 2 4.81 55.16 -53.37
N ILE A 3 3.50 55.24 -53.59
CA ILE A 3 2.50 54.57 -52.74
C ILE A 3 2.77 53.05 -52.67
N GLU A 4 3.31 52.47 -53.74
CA GLU A 4 3.68 51.05 -53.82
C GLU A 4 4.85 50.70 -52.89
N GLU A 5 5.82 51.60 -52.73
CA GLU A 5 6.95 51.42 -51.80
C GLU A 5 6.51 51.46 -50.33
N ILE A 6 5.52 52.29 -50.00
CA ILE A 6 4.93 52.37 -48.65
C ILE A 6 4.14 51.10 -48.33
N VAL A 7 3.35 50.60 -49.29
CA VAL A 7 2.57 49.36 -49.12
C VAL A 7 3.49 48.13 -49.00
N ALA A 8 4.59 48.09 -49.76
CA ALA A 8 5.59 47.03 -49.64
C ALA A 8 6.29 47.03 -48.27
N SER A 9 6.65 48.22 -47.76
CA SER A 9 7.27 48.38 -46.43
C SER A 9 6.33 48.00 -45.28
N LEU A 10 5.03 48.27 -45.41
CA LEU A 10 4.04 47.89 -44.41
C LEU A 10 3.73 46.39 -44.43
N LYS A 11 3.76 45.73 -45.61
CA LYS A 11 3.61 44.27 -45.72
C LYS A 11 4.82 43.53 -45.14
N SER A 12 6.05 44.00 -45.37
CA SER A 12 7.26 43.37 -44.80
C SER A 12 7.31 43.51 -43.26
N LYS A 13 6.97 44.69 -42.72
CA LYS A 13 6.86 44.89 -41.26
C LYS A 13 5.76 44.04 -40.59
N ARG A 14 4.69 43.70 -41.32
CA ARG A 14 3.61 42.83 -40.81
C ARG A 14 3.99 41.35 -40.85
N LEU A 15 4.82 40.93 -41.79
CA LEU A 15 5.36 39.57 -41.86
C LEU A 15 6.44 39.31 -40.80
N GLU A 16 7.27 40.29 -40.44
CA GLU A 16 8.25 40.13 -39.35
C GLU A 16 7.64 40.09 -37.95
N LYS A 17 6.45 40.67 -37.74
CA LYS A 17 5.72 40.60 -36.47
C LYS A 17 4.97 39.28 -36.24
N THR A 18 4.98 38.38 -37.22
CA THR A 18 4.40 37.04 -37.10
C THR A 18 5.49 35.97 -37.09
N ARG A 19 6.66 36.27 -36.53
CA ARG A 19 7.45 35.24 -35.83
C ARG A 19 6.60 34.81 -34.64
N VAL A 20 5.83 33.75 -34.85
CA VAL A 20 5.33 32.88 -33.79
C VAL A 20 6.53 32.69 -32.87
N LYS A 21 6.49 33.31 -31.69
CA LYS A 21 7.37 32.92 -30.61
C LYS A 21 7.14 31.44 -30.46
N ASP A 22 8.13 30.63 -30.84
CA ASP A 22 8.23 29.24 -30.43
C ASP A 22 7.96 29.26 -28.93
N LYS A 23 6.73 28.86 -28.57
CA LYS A 23 6.38 28.64 -27.18
C LYS A 23 7.32 27.53 -26.77
N ALA A 24 8.37 27.90 -26.05
CA ALA A 24 9.22 26.96 -25.35
C ALA A 24 8.29 25.90 -24.75
N PRO A 25 8.57 24.60 -24.95
CA PRO A 25 7.72 23.55 -24.43
C PRO A 25 7.49 23.83 -22.96
N PHE A 26 6.21 23.97 -22.59
CA PHE A 26 5.79 24.23 -21.23
C PHE A 26 6.47 23.16 -20.37
N ARG A 27 7.43 23.57 -19.53
CA ARG A 27 8.19 22.65 -18.68
C ARG A 27 7.24 22.10 -17.63
N GLU A 28 6.61 20.98 -17.96
CA GLU A 28 5.60 20.29 -17.14
C GLU A 28 6.17 19.73 -15.83
N GLN A 29 7.49 19.81 -15.64
CA GLN A 29 8.24 19.18 -14.55
C GLN A 29 8.14 19.91 -13.19
N ASP A 30 7.71 21.18 -13.14
CA ASP A 30 7.90 22.00 -11.93
C ASP A 30 6.64 22.21 -11.06
N ASN A 31 5.49 21.62 -11.40
CA ASN A 31 4.25 21.88 -10.65
C ASN A 31 3.55 20.66 -10.05
N TRP A 32 4.28 19.58 -9.77
CA TRP A 32 3.70 18.41 -9.12
C TRP A 32 3.21 18.74 -7.69
N LYS A 33 3.89 19.65 -6.97
CA LYS A 33 3.50 20.05 -5.61
C LYS A 33 2.16 20.78 -5.57
N ALA A 34 1.94 21.77 -6.45
CA ALA A 34 0.64 22.45 -6.44
C ALA A 34 -0.46 21.55 -7.02
N LYS A 35 -0.15 20.63 -7.95
CA LYS A 35 -1.10 19.59 -8.38
C LYS A 35 -1.48 18.67 -7.22
N ALA A 36 -0.51 18.15 -6.47
CA ALA A 36 -0.76 17.30 -5.31
C ALA A 36 -1.57 18.01 -4.24
N LEU A 37 -1.26 19.28 -3.94
CA LEU A 37 -2.04 20.10 -3.02
C LEU A 37 -3.47 20.30 -3.52
N ALA A 38 -3.65 20.63 -4.80
CA ALA A 38 -4.98 20.78 -5.40
C ALA A 38 -5.78 19.48 -5.37
N TYR A 39 -5.15 18.32 -5.59
CA TYR A 39 -5.79 17.02 -5.47
C TYR A 39 -6.15 16.68 -4.03
N LYS A 40 -5.26 16.98 -3.07
CA LYS A 40 -5.55 16.80 -1.65
C LYS A 40 -6.80 17.60 -1.24
N GLU A 41 -6.84 18.89 -1.53
CA GLU A 41 -7.98 19.77 -1.22
C GLU A 41 -9.28 19.26 -1.88
N LEU A 42 -9.18 18.76 -3.12
CA LEU A 42 -10.33 18.19 -3.83
C LEU A 42 -10.82 16.91 -3.14
N LEU A 43 -9.92 16.02 -2.74
CA LEU A 43 -10.26 14.77 -2.06
C LEU A 43 -10.86 15.04 -0.68
N GLU A 44 -10.28 15.96 0.09
CA GLU A 44 -10.82 16.35 1.41
C GLU A 44 -12.23 16.94 1.31
N LYS A 45 -12.54 17.68 0.23
CA LYS A 45 -13.90 18.16 -0.02
C LYS A 45 -14.93 17.03 -0.17
N TYR A 46 -14.49 15.85 -0.60
CA TYR A 46 -15.35 14.66 -0.76
C TYR A 46 -15.11 13.60 0.32
N SER A 47 -14.44 13.93 1.43
CA SER A 47 -14.06 12.95 2.46
C SER A 47 -15.25 12.15 2.98
N GLU A 48 -16.36 12.81 3.32
CA GLU A 48 -17.58 12.14 3.82
C GLU A 48 -18.14 11.12 2.81
N PHE A 49 -18.08 11.45 1.51
CA PHE A 49 -18.54 10.55 0.46
C PHE A 49 -17.59 9.36 0.29
N ILE A 50 -16.28 9.59 0.40
CA ILE A 50 -15.27 8.54 0.33
C ILE A 50 -15.45 7.59 1.51
N GLU A 51 -15.50 8.10 2.74
CA GLU A 51 -15.65 7.30 3.97
C GLU A 51 -16.88 6.39 3.91
N LEU A 52 -18.01 6.93 3.46
CA LEU A 52 -19.25 6.15 3.31
C LEU A 52 -19.09 4.93 2.39
N HIS A 53 -18.22 5.00 1.38
CA HIS A 53 -17.94 3.89 0.46
C HIS A 53 -16.73 3.04 0.87
N GLU A 54 -15.99 3.47 1.90
CA GLU A 54 -14.84 2.76 2.46
C GLU A 54 -15.18 1.95 3.72
N GLU A 55 -16.41 2.06 4.23
CA GLU A 55 -16.97 1.09 5.15
C GLU A 55 -17.11 -0.28 4.45
N LYS A 56 -16.50 -1.31 5.05
CA LYS A 56 -16.51 -2.68 4.51
C LYS A 56 -17.30 -3.60 5.41
N THR A 57 -18.19 -4.37 4.80
CA THR A 57 -18.82 -5.54 5.42
C THR A 57 -17.81 -6.68 5.56
N ILE A 58 -18.14 -7.70 6.38
CA ILE A 58 -17.28 -8.88 6.55
C ILE A 58 -16.95 -9.57 5.21
N PRO A 59 -17.91 -9.84 4.30
CA PRO A 59 -17.59 -10.41 2.99
C PRO A 59 -16.63 -9.54 2.17
N GLU A 60 -16.77 -8.22 2.24
CA GLU A 60 -15.90 -7.28 1.52
C GLU A 60 -14.49 -7.29 2.11
N LEU A 61 -14.33 -7.32 3.44
CA LEU A 61 -13.02 -7.45 4.09
C LEU A 61 -12.29 -8.71 3.63
N LYS A 62 -12.99 -9.84 3.57
CA LYS A 62 -12.40 -11.09 3.05
C LYS A 62 -11.99 -10.97 1.59
N ALA A 63 -12.82 -10.31 0.77
CA ALA A 63 -12.55 -10.12 -0.66
C ALA A 63 -11.32 -9.23 -0.94
N LEU A 64 -10.88 -8.39 0.01
CA LEU A 64 -9.66 -7.59 -0.11
C LEU A 64 -8.38 -8.44 -0.04
N VAL A 65 -8.45 -9.65 0.49
CA VAL A 65 -7.32 -10.59 0.52
C VAL A 65 -7.33 -11.39 -0.78
N THR A 66 -6.42 -11.07 -1.70
CA THR A 66 -6.45 -11.55 -3.10
C THR A 66 -5.24 -12.44 -3.46
N PRO A 67 -5.04 -13.60 -2.81
CA PRO A 67 -3.84 -14.44 -2.99
C PRO A 67 -3.70 -15.01 -4.41
N LYS A 68 -4.80 -15.09 -5.16
CA LYS A 68 -4.83 -15.63 -6.53
C LYS A 68 -4.60 -14.57 -7.61
N HIS A 69 -4.41 -13.30 -7.23
CA HIS A 69 -4.19 -12.22 -8.19
C HIS A 69 -2.81 -12.35 -8.85
N GLU A 70 -2.73 -12.13 -10.16
CA GLU A 70 -1.49 -12.32 -10.96
C GLU A 70 -0.31 -11.49 -10.44
N ALA A 71 -0.54 -10.24 -10.05
CA ALA A 71 0.49 -9.38 -9.46
C ALA A 71 1.08 -9.94 -8.16
N VAL A 72 0.25 -10.56 -7.31
CA VAL A 72 0.69 -11.20 -6.06
C VAL A 72 1.47 -12.48 -6.37
N ALA A 73 0.99 -13.27 -7.32
CA ALA A 73 1.68 -14.48 -7.78
C ALA A 73 3.04 -14.18 -8.42
N SER A 74 3.15 -13.08 -9.18
CA SER A 74 4.43 -12.61 -9.75
C SER A 74 5.42 -12.24 -8.64
N LEU A 75 4.99 -11.45 -7.66
CA LEU A 75 5.84 -11.10 -6.52
C LEU A 75 6.28 -12.35 -5.75
N ARG A 76 5.38 -13.31 -5.52
CA ARG A 76 5.73 -14.59 -4.91
C ARG A 76 6.86 -15.27 -5.68
N THR A 77 6.74 -15.41 -7.00
CA THR A 77 7.79 -16.01 -7.84
C THR A 77 9.12 -15.29 -7.67
N ASP A 78 9.14 -13.96 -7.72
CA ASP A 78 10.35 -13.15 -7.54
C ASP A 78 11.02 -13.40 -6.18
N LEU A 79 10.24 -13.61 -5.11
CA LEU A 79 10.77 -13.91 -3.77
C LEU A 79 11.29 -15.35 -3.65
N PHE A 80 10.64 -16.32 -4.30
CA PHE A 80 11.12 -17.71 -4.36
C PHE A 80 12.46 -17.80 -5.11
N GLU A 81 12.58 -17.08 -6.24
CA GLU A 81 13.82 -16.99 -7.00
C GLU A 81 14.97 -16.38 -6.18
N GLN A 82 14.71 -15.31 -5.42
CA GLN A 82 15.69 -14.71 -4.52
C GLN A 82 16.20 -15.68 -3.44
N LEU A 83 15.36 -16.59 -2.97
CA LEU A 83 15.74 -17.63 -2.01
C LEU A 83 16.32 -18.88 -2.66
N SER A 84 16.22 -19.01 -3.98
CA SER A 84 16.59 -20.21 -4.73
C SER A 84 15.86 -21.46 -4.23
N VAL A 85 14.55 -21.34 -3.98
CA VAL A 85 13.68 -22.43 -3.53
C VAL A 85 12.44 -22.54 -4.42
N GLU A 86 11.87 -23.75 -4.51
CA GLU A 86 10.60 -24.01 -5.22
C GLU A 86 9.42 -24.20 -4.26
N TYR A 87 9.70 -24.58 -3.00
CA TYR A 87 8.72 -24.80 -1.94
C TYR A 87 9.33 -24.39 -0.59
N LEU A 88 8.46 -24.15 0.40
CA LEU A 88 8.86 -23.66 1.71
C LEU A 88 8.85 -24.77 2.75
N GLU A 89 10.05 -25.17 3.19
CA GLU A 89 10.28 -26.13 4.26
C GLU A 89 11.38 -25.65 5.24
N GLY A 90 11.28 -26.07 6.50
CA GLY A 90 12.32 -25.83 7.51
C GLY A 90 12.65 -24.34 7.67
N ASP A 91 13.91 -23.97 7.41
CA ASP A 91 14.44 -22.61 7.53
C ASP A 91 14.00 -21.67 6.39
N SER A 92 13.60 -22.22 5.23
CA SER A 92 13.20 -21.40 4.07
C SER A 92 11.88 -20.66 4.35
N PHE A 93 11.03 -21.20 5.22
CA PHE A 93 9.83 -20.52 5.72
C PHE A 93 10.15 -19.20 6.41
N GLU A 94 11.05 -19.20 7.41
CA GLU A 94 11.37 -18.01 8.19
C GLU A 94 12.07 -16.96 7.33
N LYS A 95 12.92 -17.42 6.39
CA LYS A 95 13.57 -16.56 5.40
C LYS A 95 12.55 -15.92 4.46
N PHE A 96 11.58 -16.70 3.96
CA PHE A 96 10.53 -16.19 3.09
C PHE A 96 9.63 -15.18 3.80
N VAL A 97 9.14 -15.50 5.00
CA VAL A 97 8.34 -14.57 5.79
C VAL A 97 9.10 -13.29 6.09
N SER A 98 10.38 -13.39 6.45
CA SER A 98 11.23 -12.22 6.70
C SER A 98 11.41 -11.37 5.44
N LEU A 99 11.67 -12.01 4.29
CA LEU A 99 11.84 -11.31 3.01
C LEU A 99 10.55 -10.63 2.55
N ALA A 100 9.41 -11.32 2.65
CA ALA A 100 8.10 -10.78 2.34
C ALA A 100 7.73 -9.61 3.26
N SER A 101 7.96 -9.76 4.57
CA SER A 101 7.75 -8.70 5.56
C SER A 101 8.63 -7.48 5.28
N ASP A 102 9.93 -7.69 4.99
CA ASP A 102 10.87 -6.63 4.67
C ASP A 102 10.45 -5.87 3.39
N PHE A 103 10.01 -6.59 2.35
CA PHE A 103 9.49 -5.98 1.12
C PHE A 103 8.30 -5.06 1.42
N VAL A 104 7.28 -5.57 2.13
CA VAL A 104 6.07 -4.82 2.44
C VAL A 104 6.36 -3.62 3.35
N GLN A 105 7.22 -3.79 4.36
CA GLN A 105 7.64 -2.70 5.25
C GLN A 105 8.45 -1.61 4.51
N SER A 106 9.10 -1.96 3.40
CA SER A 106 9.84 -0.99 2.58
C SER A 106 8.94 -0.04 1.79
N LEU A 107 7.66 -0.40 1.60
CA LEU A 107 6.72 0.45 0.89
C LEU A 107 6.47 1.74 1.70
N PRO A 108 6.57 2.93 1.09
CA PRO A 108 6.15 4.18 1.70
C PRO A 108 4.72 4.13 2.24
N ALA A 109 4.52 4.67 3.44
CA ALA A 109 3.20 4.93 3.96
C ALA A 109 2.56 6.11 3.21
N ILE A 110 1.27 6.02 2.93
CA ILE A 110 0.47 7.06 2.28
C ILE A 110 -0.81 7.31 3.07
N GLY A 111 -1.44 8.45 2.86
CA GLY A 111 -2.76 8.75 3.42
C GLY A 111 -2.75 9.23 4.87
N SER A 112 -1.60 9.25 5.55
CA SER A 112 -1.51 9.77 6.93
C SER A 112 -1.77 11.28 7.02
N GLU A 113 -1.69 11.98 5.90
CA GLU A 113 -2.00 13.40 5.75
C GLU A 113 -3.45 13.70 5.34
N LEU A 114 -4.26 12.67 5.04
CA LEU A 114 -5.65 12.82 4.63
C LEU A 114 -6.58 12.70 5.85
N SER A 115 -7.74 13.35 5.78
CA SER A 115 -8.75 13.32 6.85
C SER A 115 -9.64 12.07 6.85
N PHE A 116 -9.48 11.21 5.84
CA PHE A 116 -10.30 10.02 5.63
C PHE A 116 -9.43 8.79 5.37
N SER A 117 -9.98 7.61 5.59
CA SER A 117 -9.35 6.33 5.26
C SER A 117 -9.86 5.79 3.93
N PHE A 118 -9.00 5.10 3.20
CA PHE A 118 -9.33 4.38 1.97
C PHE A 118 -8.51 3.09 1.93
N TRP A 119 -8.95 2.13 1.11
CA TRP A 119 -8.30 0.83 1.00
C TRP A 119 -7.67 0.67 -0.38
N LEU A 120 -6.41 0.25 -0.42
CA LEU A 120 -5.79 -0.27 -1.62
C LEU A 120 -5.83 -1.79 -1.63
N ALA A 121 -6.31 -2.35 -2.74
CA ALA A 121 -6.14 -3.76 -3.00
C ALA A 121 -4.64 -4.10 -3.18
N PRO A 122 -4.19 -5.32 -2.87
CA PRO A 122 -2.79 -5.73 -2.98
C PRO A 122 -2.12 -5.35 -4.31
N GLU A 123 -2.81 -5.56 -5.44
CA GLU A 123 -2.31 -5.19 -6.76
C GLU A 123 -2.18 -3.70 -6.98
N GLN A 124 -3.03 -2.89 -6.34
CA GLN A 124 -2.96 -1.44 -6.38
C GLN A 124 -1.76 -0.96 -5.56
N SER A 125 -1.56 -1.49 -4.35
CA SER A 125 -0.37 -1.20 -3.52
C SER A 125 0.93 -1.55 -4.24
N LEU A 126 0.98 -2.67 -4.95
CA LEU A 126 2.13 -3.05 -5.79
C LEU A 126 2.33 -2.09 -6.97
N LYS A 127 1.25 -1.68 -7.62
CA LYS A 127 1.30 -0.75 -8.75
C LYS A 127 1.78 0.65 -8.36
N VAL A 128 1.27 1.18 -7.24
CA VAL A 128 1.65 2.52 -6.74
C VAL A 128 2.90 2.48 -5.88
N LYS A 129 3.34 1.28 -5.46
CA LYS A 129 4.47 1.02 -4.57
C LYS A 129 4.35 1.77 -3.25
N ALA A 130 3.16 1.77 -2.66
CA ALA A 130 2.86 2.43 -1.41
C ALA A 130 1.59 1.83 -0.78
N GLY A 131 1.39 2.08 0.51
CA GLY A 131 0.19 1.67 1.22
C GLY A 131 0.29 2.04 2.70
N ASP A 132 -0.86 2.23 3.35
CA ASP A 132 -0.89 2.38 4.80
C ASP A 132 -0.64 1.04 5.53
N SER A 133 -0.83 1.01 6.85
CA SER A 133 -0.65 -0.21 7.65
C SER A 133 -1.61 -1.34 7.26
N MET A 134 -2.85 -1.01 6.93
CA MET A 134 -3.88 -1.96 6.53
C MET A 134 -3.61 -2.52 5.14
N ASP A 135 -3.31 -1.66 4.17
CA ASP A 135 -2.97 -2.03 2.79
C ASP A 135 -1.78 -3.00 2.76
N LYS A 136 -0.76 -2.69 3.56
CA LYS A 136 0.43 -3.53 3.71
C LYS A 136 0.09 -4.89 4.34
N ALA A 137 -0.78 -4.92 5.34
CA ALA A 137 -1.24 -6.18 5.93
C ALA A 137 -2.05 -7.02 4.93
N LEU A 138 -2.90 -6.41 4.11
CA LEU A 138 -3.63 -7.07 3.02
C LEU A 138 -2.67 -7.69 2.00
N LEU A 139 -1.68 -6.92 1.56
CA LEU A 139 -0.66 -7.38 0.62
C LEU A 139 0.16 -8.53 1.22
N LEU A 140 0.65 -8.39 2.45
CA LEU A 140 1.45 -9.43 3.10
C LEU A 140 0.63 -10.72 3.30
N CYS A 141 -0.60 -10.62 3.81
CA CYS A 141 -1.46 -11.78 4.00
C CYS A 141 -1.75 -12.50 2.66
N SER A 142 -2.06 -11.73 1.61
CA SER A 142 -2.29 -12.27 0.27
C SER A 142 -1.05 -12.96 -0.29
N LEU A 143 0.13 -12.37 -0.08
CA LEU A 143 1.39 -12.92 -0.53
C LEU A 143 1.72 -14.24 0.19
N LEU A 144 1.57 -14.30 1.51
CA LEU A 144 1.81 -15.52 2.29
C LEU A 144 0.84 -16.64 1.89
N LEU A 145 -0.45 -16.33 1.74
CA LEU A 145 -1.43 -17.30 1.26
C LEU A 145 -1.14 -17.77 -0.18
N SER A 146 -0.64 -16.90 -1.05
CA SER A 146 -0.23 -17.30 -2.42
C SER A 146 0.97 -18.25 -2.43
N ALA A 147 1.81 -18.19 -1.38
CA ALA A 147 2.91 -19.11 -1.12
C ALA A 147 2.48 -20.38 -0.33
N GLU A 148 1.17 -20.63 -0.25
CA GLU A 148 0.57 -21.77 0.46
C GLU A 148 0.88 -21.78 1.97
N ILE A 149 1.21 -20.62 2.55
CA ILE A 149 1.37 -20.44 3.99
C ILE A 149 0.02 -20.01 4.57
N PRO A 150 -0.57 -20.78 5.51
CA PRO A 150 -1.74 -20.34 6.26
C PRO A 150 -1.44 -19.02 6.97
N ALA A 151 -2.14 -17.96 6.55
CA ALA A 151 -1.99 -16.62 7.10
C ALA A 151 -3.35 -15.94 7.31
N LYS A 152 -3.35 -14.97 8.23
CA LYS A 152 -4.50 -14.16 8.59
C LYS A 152 -4.08 -12.79 9.09
N ILE A 153 -4.95 -11.82 8.90
CA ILE A 153 -4.83 -10.49 9.48
C ILE A 153 -5.58 -10.51 10.81
N ARG A 154 -4.94 -10.04 11.88
CA ARG A 154 -5.59 -9.82 13.17
C ARG A 154 -5.50 -8.34 13.52
N ILE A 155 -6.62 -7.76 13.90
CA ILE A 155 -6.69 -6.39 14.40
C ILE A 155 -6.56 -6.43 15.91
N VAL A 156 -5.55 -5.74 16.43
CA VAL A 156 -5.32 -5.60 17.87
C VAL A 156 -5.53 -4.16 18.30
N GLU A 157 -6.09 -3.99 19.50
CA GLU A 157 -6.15 -2.70 20.17
C GLU A 157 -4.94 -2.57 21.11
N LEU A 158 -4.30 -1.41 21.08
CA LEU A 158 -3.17 -1.04 21.93
C LEU A 158 -3.66 -0.31 23.19
N ASN A 159 -2.82 -0.23 24.23
CA ASN A 159 -3.16 0.45 25.50
C ASN A 159 -3.61 1.91 25.35
N ASN A 160 -3.22 2.59 24.26
CA ASN A 160 -3.61 3.96 23.96
C ASN A 160 -4.88 4.07 23.10
N GLY A 161 -5.59 2.95 22.87
CA GLY A 161 -6.80 2.88 22.05
C GLY A 161 -6.54 2.81 20.54
N LEU A 162 -5.29 2.88 20.08
CA LEU A 162 -4.98 2.72 18.65
C LEU A 162 -5.23 1.28 18.22
N ARG A 163 -5.74 1.12 17.00
CA ARG A 163 -5.93 -0.19 16.38
C ARG A 163 -4.82 -0.44 15.38
N GLN A 164 -4.29 -1.66 15.41
CA GLN A 164 -3.13 -2.02 14.63
C GLN A 164 -3.37 -3.35 13.90
N PRO A 165 -3.20 -3.40 12.57
CA PRO A 165 -3.15 -4.67 11.88
C PRO A 165 -1.82 -5.37 12.11
N ILE A 166 -1.90 -6.65 12.41
CA ILE A 166 -0.77 -7.56 12.39
C ILE A 166 -1.12 -8.75 11.50
N VAL A 167 -0.10 -9.33 10.86
CA VAL A 167 -0.27 -10.56 10.07
C VAL A 167 0.30 -11.72 10.85
N LEU A 168 -0.53 -12.74 11.06
CA LEU A 168 -0.14 -14.01 11.67
C LEU A 168 -0.03 -15.06 10.58
N ALA A 169 1.04 -15.84 10.59
CA ALA A 169 1.23 -16.97 9.70
C ALA A 169 1.74 -18.19 10.46
N SER A 170 1.50 -19.38 9.93
CA SER A 170 1.89 -20.63 10.58
C SER A 170 2.43 -21.67 9.60
N LEU A 171 3.41 -22.46 10.06
CA LEU A 171 3.90 -23.64 9.36
C LEU A 171 4.26 -24.73 10.38
N GLY A 172 3.41 -25.77 10.45
CA GLY A 172 3.47 -26.76 11.54
C GLY A 172 3.13 -26.12 12.88
N ASP A 173 3.97 -26.36 13.89
CA ASP A 173 3.79 -25.82 15.26
C ASP A 173 4.41 -24.42 15.45
N ARG A 174 4.89 -23.80 14.37
CA ARG A 174 5.50 -22.46 14.42
C ARG A 174 4.49 -21.42 13.96
N VAL A 175 4.34 -20.38 14.78
CA VAL A 175 3.58 -19.17 14.45
C VAL A 175 4.53 -17.99 14.35
N VAL A 176 4.28 -17.12 13.39
CA VAL A 176 5.00 -15.87 13.20
C VAL A 176 4.04 -14.69 13.15
N LEU A 177 4.44 -13.59 13.80
CA LEU A 177 3.77 -12.30 13.78
C LEU A 177 4.61 -11.31 12.99
N CYS A 178 3.99 -10.69 11.99
CA CYS A 178 4.58 -9.62 11.19
C CYS A 178 3.85 -8.29 11.45
N ASP A 179 4.62 -7.27 11.80
CA ASP A 179 4.15 -5.88 11.89
C ASP A 179 4.30 -5.22 10.52
N CYS A 180 3.21 -4.70 9.95
CA CYS A 180 3.24 -4.09 8.62
C CYS A 180 3.48 -2.58 8.64
N SER A 181 3.49 -1.96 9.82
CA SER A 181 3.53 -0.51 9.98
C SER A 181 4.91 0.01 10.37
N GLY A 182 5.68 -0.81 11.09
CA GLY A 182 7.02 -0.49 11.55
C GLY A 182 8.12 -1.26 10.80
N LYS A 183 9.39 -0.99 11.15
CA LYS A 183 10.57 -1.77 10.69
C LYS A 183 10.91 -2.93 11.63
N LYS A 184 9.89 -3.48 12.30
CA LYS A 184 10.09 -4.53 13.31
C LYS A 184 10.24 -5.87 12.59
N LYS A 185 11.27 -6.63 12.94
CA LYS A 185 11.44 -7.99 12.41
C LYS A 185 10.29 -8.89 12.87
N PRO A 186 9.94 -9.94 12.09
CA PRO A 186 8.92 -10.90 12.51
C PRO A 186 9.27 -11.54 13.86
N SER A 187 8.25 -11.76 14.69
CA SER A 187 8.37 -12.44 15.97
C SER A 187 7.83 -13.86 15.87
N PHE A 188 8.60 -14.85 16.32
CA PHE A 188 8.21 -16.27 16.25
C PHE A 188 7.79 -16.81 17.61
N GLY A 189 6.84 -17.74 17.61
CA GLY A 189 6.34 -18.41 18.81
C GLY A 189 5.62 -19.71 18.50
N LEU A 190 5.04 -20.33 19.53
CA LEU A 190 4.39 -21.64 19.43
C LEU A 190 2.89 -21.55 19.10
N ASN A 191 2.27 -20.40 19.38
CA ASN A 191 0.86 -20.14 19.10
C ASN A 191 0.60 -18.64 18.97
N ASP A 192 -0.54 -18.27 18.39
CA ASP A 192 -0.96 -16.89 18.18
C ASP A 192 -0.87 -16.05 19.45
N GLU A 193 -1.41 -16.55 20.57
CA GLU A 193 -1.49 -15.76 21.80
C GLU A 193 -0.11 -15.47 22.41
N SER A 194 0.85 -16.38 22.24
CA SER A 194 2.23 -16.16 22.69
C SER A 194 2.94 -15.03 21.94
N VAL A 195 2.72 -14.90 20.64
CA VAL A 195 3.33 -13.83 19.83
C VAL A 195 2.55 -12.53 19.94
N VAL A 196 1.21 -12.58 19.99
CA VAL A 196 0.35 -11.41 20.16
C VAL A 196 0.52 -10.80 21.56
N GLY A 197 0.61 -11.61 22.61
CA GLY A 197 0.78 -11.14 23.99
C GLY A 197 2.10 -10.40 24.25
N THR A 198 3.09 -10.56 23.37
CA THR A 198 4.38 -9.83 23.44
C THR A 198 4.46 -8.69 22.41
N TYR A 199 3.39 -8.47 21.64
CA TYR A 199 3.36 -7.44 20.61
C TYR A 199 3.25 -6.04 21.20
N SER A 200 4.03 -5.14 20.61
CA SER A 200 4.04 -3.72 20.92
C SER A 200 4.40 -2.91 19.68
N PHE A 201 3.74 -1.76 19.56
CA PHE A 201 3.95 -0.78 18.50
C PHE A 201 4.29 0.56 19.16
N GLU A 202 5.43 1.15 18.77
CA GLU A 202 5.93 2.42 19.32
C GLU A 202 5.95 2.47 20.86
N GLY A 203 6.34 1.34 21.49
CA GLY A 203 6.41 1.22 22.96
C GLY A 203 5.05 1.00 23.64
N THR A 204 3.95 0.94 22.90
CA THR A 204 2.61 0.65 23.42
C THR A 204 2.24 -0.81 23.17
N ASN A 205 1.92 -1.55 24.23
CA ASN A 205 1.58 -2.98 24.12
C ASN A 205 0.15 -3.18 23.60
N ALA A 206 -0.06 -4.28 22.87
CA ALA A 206 -1.40 -4.77 22.57
C ALA A 206 -2.10 -5.24 23.86
N VAL A 207 -3.40 -4.96 23.95
CA VAL A 207 -4.23 -5.30 25.11
C VAL A 207 -5.38 -6.23 24.77
N LYS A 208 -5.91 -6.13 23.54
CA LYS A 208 -7.07 -6.90 23.11
C LYS A 208 -6.95 -7.24 21.63
N SER A 209 -7.33 -8.46 21.26
CA SER A 209 -7.62 -8.82 19.87
C SER A 209 -9.08 -8.48 19.59
N LEU A 210 -9.37 -7.77 18.50
CA LEU A 210 -10.73 -7.37 18.13
C LEU A 210 -11.36 -8.42 17.21
N TYR A 211 -10.73 -8.65 16.06
CA TYR A 211 -11.16 -9.65 15.09
C TYR A 211 -9.99 -10.09 14.23
N GLU A 212 -10.15 -11.21 13.54
CA GLU A 212 -9.20 -11.71 12.55
C GLU A 212 -9.90 -12.27 11.32
N TYR A 213 -9.22 -12.23 10.18
CA TYR A 213 -9.78 -12.67 8.91
C TYR A 213 -8.71 -13.02 7.89
N ASN A 214 -9.12 -13.74 6.85
CA ASN A 214 -8.41 -13.87 5.59
C ASN A 214 -9.42 -14.00 4.43
N ASP A 215 -9.01 -14.50 3.27
CA ASP A 215 -9.88 -14.68 2.10
C ASP A 215 -11.04 -15.68 2.35
N SER A 216 -10.86 -16.61 3.28
CA SER A 216 -11.75 -17.74 3.51
C SER A 216 -12.60 -17.63 4.78
N PHE A 217 -12.13 -16.95 5.84
CA PHE A 217 -12.84 -16.86 7.12
C PHE A 217 -12.78 -15.47 7.78
N TYR A 218 -13.64 -15.30 8.78
CA TYR A 218 -13.66 -14.16 9.69
C TYR A 218 -14.00 -14.67 11.10
N LYS A 219 -13.38 -14.10 12.13
CA LYS A 219 -13.63 -14.42 13.54
C LYS A 219 -13.56 -13.15 14.39
N ASP A 220 -14.59 -12.92 15.19
CA ASP A 220 -14.60 -11.92 16.26
C ASP A 220 -14.10 -12.55 17.58
N PHE A 221 -13.50 -11.74 18.45
CA PHE A 221 -12.98 -12.18 19.76
C PHE A 221 -13.86 -11.80 20.95
N GLU A 222 -14.99 -11.10 20.76
CA GLU A 222 -15.96 -10.65 21.78
C GLU A 222 -15.36 -10.17 23.11
#